data_AF-A0A529XC45-F1
#
_entry.id   AF-A0A529XC45-F1
#
_cell.length_a   1.000
_cell.length_b   1.000
_cell.length_c   1.000
_cell.angle_alpha   90.00
_cell.angle_beta   90.00
_cell.angle_gamma   90.00
#
_symmetry.space_group_name_H-M   'P 1'
#
loop_
_entity.id
_entity.type
_entity.pdbx_description
1 polymer ?
#
loop_
_entity_poly.entity_id
_entity_poly.type
_entity_poly.pdbx_seq_one_letter_code
_entity_poly.pdbx_strand_id
1 'polypeptide(L)'
;MTTVRLGINPITWTNDDVPELGGDTPLETCLSETAEAGYAGTELGGKFPRDSRALRPILDHYGLALVSGWYDGRICEKEVDEEFEAIRPHLTLLRDLGARYVVYADTSRGRIASNSSST
;
A
#
# COMPACT_ATOMS: atom_id res chain seq x y z
N MET A 1 26.30 12.50 -6.64
CA MET A 1 25.94 11.47 -5.65
C MET A 1 24.55 10.97 -5.98
N THR A 2 24.36 9.67 -6.19
CA THR A 2 23.02 9.07 -6.27
C THR A 2 22.51 8.86 -4.85
N THR A 3 21.62 9.75 -4.40
CA THR A 3 21.01 9.70 -3.08
C THR A 3 19.98 8.57 -3.02
N VAL A 4 20.12 7.67 -2.04
CA VAL A 4 19.08 6.67 -1.73
C VAL A 4 17.87 7.39 -1.15
N ARG A 5 16.67 7.04 -1.63
CA ARG A 5 15.40 7.54 -1.07
C ARG A 5 14.78 6.46 -0.20
N LEU A 6 14.48 6.81 1.05
CA LEU A 6 13.84 5.89 2.01
C LEU A 6 12.33 6.11 2.00
N GLY A 7 11.58 5.02 1.87
CA GLY A 7 10.14 4.99 2.07
C GLY A 7 9.77 4.06 3.21
N ILE A 8 8.55 4.19 3.72
CA ILE A 8 8.02 3.36 4.82
C ILE A 8 6.65 2.79 4.47
N ASN A 9 6.34 1.60 4.98
CA ASN A 9 5.01 1.04 4.87
C ASN A 9 4.11 1.60 6.00
N PRO A 10 2.87 2.05 5.72
CA PRO A 10 2.01 2.67 6.72
C PRO A 10 1.51 1.70 7.81
N ILE A 11 1.81 0.40 7.72
CA ILE A 11 1.49 -0.60 8.75
C ILE A 11 1.97 -0.25 10.16
N THR A 12 3.00 0.60 10.28
CA THR A 12 3.50 1.10 11.57
C THR A 12 2.52 2.05 12.27
N TRP A 13 1.55 2.61 11.56
CA TRP A 13 0.47 3.44 12.10
C TRP A 13 -0.90 2.76 12.06
N THR A 14 -1.17 1.98 11.00
CA THR A 14 -2.48 1.37 10.77
C THR A 14 -2.30 -0.01 10.17
N ASN A 15 -2.75 -1.06 10.85
CA ASN A 15 -2.64 -2.42 10.34
C ASN A 15 -3.92 -2.85 9.62
N ASP A 16 -3.82 -3.14 8.33
CA ASP A 16 -4.96 -3.54 7.50
C ASP A 16 -5.47 -4.97 7.84
N ASP A 17 -4.60 -5.83 8.38
CA ASP A 17 -4.94 -7.20 8.77
C ASP A 17 -5.46 -7.30 10.21
N VAL A 18 -5.07 -6.35 11.08
CA VAL A 18 -5.47 -6.29 12.50
C VAL A 18 -5.96 -4.86 12.80
N PRO A 19 -7.21 -4.52 12.44
CA PRO A 19 -7.72 -3.15 12.53
C PRO A 19 -7.69 -2.53 13.93
N GLU A 20 -7.67 -3.33 14.99
CA GLU A 20 -7.52 -2.85 16.37
C GLU A 20 -6.16 -2.16 16.59
N LEU A 21 -5.16 -2.48 15.77
CA LEU A 21 -3.85 -1.84 15.78
C LEU A 21 -3.86 -0.60 14.89
N GLY A 22 -4.35 0.51 15.45
CA GLY A 22 -4.32 1.83 14.80
C GLY A 22 -5.47 2.10 13.83
N GLY A 23 -6.56 1.33 13.88
CA GLY A 23 -7.78 1.55 13.10
C GLY A 23 -8.38 2.96 13.27
N ASP A 24 -8.21 3.56 14.45
CA ASP A 24 -8.67 4.92 14.74
C ASP A 24 -7.65 6.01 14.37
N THR A 25 -6.41 5.64 14.04
CA THR A 25 -5.37 6.61 13.62
C THR A 25 -5.74 7.22 12.27
N PRO A 26 -5.95 8.53 12.16
CA PRO A 26 -6.29 9.18 10.89
C PRO A 26 -5.19 9.03 9.84
N LEU A 27 -5.55 9.09 8.55
CA LEU A 27 -4.60 9.07 7.45
C LEU A 27 -3.62 10.24 7.56
N GLU A 28 -4.13 11.41 7.93
CA GLU A 28 -3.39 12.66 8.09
C GLU A 28 -2.27 12.51 9.13
N THR A 29 -2.53 11.82 10.25
CA THR A 29 -1.53 11.54 11.28
C THR A 29 -0.43 10.63 10.76
N CYS A 30 -0.78 9.56 10.04
CA CYS A 30 0.20 8.67 9.43
C CYS A 30 1.11 9.42 8.45
N LEU A 31 0.54 10.28 7.60
CA LEU A 31 1.30 11.03 6.60
C LEU A 31 2.14 12.15 7.22
N SER A 32 1.62 12.88 8.21
CA SER A 32 2.39 13.92 8.91
C SER A 32 3.60 13.32 9.62
N GLU A 33 3.40 12.23 10.38
CA GLU A 33 4.48 11.60 11.13
C GLU A 33 5.49 10.88 10.21
N THR A 34 5.04 10.37 9.06
CA THR A 34 5.94 9.86 8.01
C THR A 34 6.90 10.95 7.51
N ALA A 35 6.37 12.14 7.24
CA ALA A 35 7.19 13.28 6.78
C ALA A 35 8.11 13.80 7.90
N GLU A 36 7.62 13.93 9.13
CA GLU A 36 8.40 14.36 10.30
C GLU A 36 9.56 13.40 10.61
N ALA A 37 9.37 12.10 10.40
CA ALA A 37 10.42 11.09 10.54
C ALA A 37 11.49 11.14 9.42
N GLY A 38 11.30 11.97 8.38
CA GLY A 38 12.29 12.19 7.32
C GLY A 38 12.22 11.20 6.15
N TYR A 39 11.13 10.44 6.03
CA TYR A 39 10.93 9.56 4.87
C TYR A 39 10.58 10.37 3.62
N ALA A 40 11.04 9.91 2.47
CA ALA A 40 10.80 10.54 1.17
C ALA A 40 9.51 10.07 0.50
N GLY A 41 8.75 9.18 1.15
CA GLY A 41 7.53 8.59 0.63
C GLY A 41 6.98 7.45 1.50
N THR A 42 5.82 6.94 1.11
CA THR A 42 5.10 5.85 1.78
C THR A 42 4.63 4.79 0.79
N GLU A 43 4.34 3.59 1.26
CA GLU A 43 3.58 2.60 0.51
C GLU A 43 2.07 2.88 0.57
N LEU A 44 1.32 2.29 -0.37
CA LEU A 44 -0.14 2.39 -0.39
C LEU A 44 -0.77 1.57 0.75
N GLY A 45 -1.31 2.26 1.76
CA GLY A 45 -2.04 1.63 2.88
C GLY A 45 -3.54 1.43 2.60
N GLY A 46 -4.21 0.62 3.42
CA GLY A 46 -5.65 0.34 3.30
C GLY A 46 -6.54 1.57 3.37
N LYS A 47 -6.19 2.55 4.21
CA LYS A 47 -6.97 3.81 4.38
C LYS A 47 -6.79 4.82 3.24
N PHE A 48 -5.87 4.57 2.31
CA PHE A 48 -5.55 5.53 1.25
C PHE A 48 -6.63 5.49 0.16
N PRO A 49 -7.07 6.64 -0.38
CA PRO A 49 -7.96 6.67 -1.53
C PRO A 49 -7.40 5.86 -2.71
N ARG A 50 -8.28 5.11 -3.39
CA ARG A 50 -7.92 4.28 -4.56
C ARG A 50 -8.15 4.98 -5.91
N ASP A 51 -8.30 6.30 -5.89
CA ASP A 51 -8.33 7.17 -7.06
C ASP A 51 -7.10 8.08 -7.04
N SER A 52 -6.35 8.10 -8.14
CA SER A 52 -5.08 8.83 -8.24
C SER A 52 -5.26 10.34 -8.15
N ARG A 53 -6.42 10.88 -8.60
CA ARG A 53 -6.72 12.31 -8.53
C ARG A 53 -7.06 12.76 -7.11
N ALA A 54 -7.61 11.86 -6.29
CA ALA A 54 -7.84 12.10 -4.87
C ALA A 54 -6.56 11.94 -4.04
N LEU A 55 -5.76 10.89 -4.29
CA LEU A 55 -4.59 10.60 -3.46
C LEU A 55 -3.38 11.50 -3.75
N ARG A 56 -3.16 11.90 -5.02
CA ARG A 56 -2.03 12.76 -5.39
C ARG A 56 -1.94 14.07 -4.57
N PRO A 57 -3.00 14.90 -4.49
CA PRO A 57 -2.93 16.15 -3.74
C PRO A 57 -2.69 15.94 -2.24
N ILE A 58 -3.15 14.82 -1.68
CA ILE A 58 -2.90 14.46 -0.27
C ILE A 58 -1.40 14.19 -0.07
N LEU A 59 -0.80 13.33 -0.90
CA LEU A 59 0.63 13.03 -0.82
C LEU A 59 1.51 14.27 -1.05
N ASP A 60 1.15 15.08 -2.06
CA ASP A 60 1.85 16.31 -2.39
C ASP A 60 1.80 17.33 -1.23
N HIS A 61 0.68 17.40 -0.50
CA HIS A 61 0.54 18.26 0.69
C HIS A 61 1.58 17.95 1.78
N TYR A 62 1.91 16.67 1.97
CA TYR A 62 2.94 16.22 2.93
C TYR A 62 4.34 16.10 2.30
N GLY A 63 4.50 16.41 1.01
CA GLY A 63 5.78 16.27 0.31
C GLY A 63 6.25 14.82 0.16
N LEU A 64 5.32 13.85 0.17
CA LEU A 64 5.61 12.42 0.12
C LEU A 64 5.37 11.86 -1.29
N ALA A 65 6.23 10.93 -1.72
CA ALA A 65 5.96 10.13 -2.91
C ALA A 65 5.24 8.82 -2.55
N LEU A 66 4.43 8.29 -3.47
CA LEU A 66 4.04 6.89 -3.40
C LEU A 66 5.20 6.02 -3.90
N VAL A 67 5.69 5.14 -3.04
CA VAL A 67 6.89 4.32 -3.30
C VAL A 67 6.51 3.00 -3.99
N SER A 68 5.53 2.31 -3.44
CA SER A 68 4.97 1.05 -3.93
C SER A 68 3.59 0.78 -3.32
N GLY A 69 3.01 -0.37 -3.61
CA GLY A 69 1.85 -0.87 -2.90
C GLY A 69 1.79 -2.39 -2.95
N TRP A 70 1.37 -2.98 -1.83
CA TRP A 70 1.13 -4.41 -1.70
C TRP A 70 -0.07 -4.85 -2.54
N TYR A 71 0.03 -6.04 -3.15
CA TYR A 71 -1.07 -6.70 -3.83
C TYR A 71 -1.07 -8.19 -3.50
N ASP A 72 -2.25 -8.67 -3.06
CA ASP A 72 -2.54 -10.08 -2.86
C ASP A 72 -2.80 -10.77 -4.18
N GLY A 73 -1.78 -11.46 -4.66
CA GLY A 73 -1.84 -12.31 -5.82
C GLY A 73 -2.72 -13.54 -5.62
N ARG A 74 -3.43 -13.95 -6.67
CA ARG A 74 -4.20 -15.21 -6.71
C ARG A 74 -3.75 -16.12 -7.85
N ILE A 75 -2.50 -16.01 -8.31
CA ILE A 75 -2.01 -16.70 -9.51
C ILE A 75 -2.03 -18.23 -9.38
N CYS A 76 -1.99 -18.80 -8.17
CA CYS A 76 -2.15 -20.25 -8.02
C CYS A 76 -3.62 -20.74 -8.20
N GLU A 77 -4.58 -19.83 -8.36
CA GLU A 77 -6.02 -20.13 -8.53
C GLU A 77 -6.61 -19.61 -9.83
N LYS A 78 -5.86 -18.82 -10.58
CA LYS A 78 -6.33 -18.14 -11.79
C LYS A 78 -5.38 -18.39 -12.95
N GLU A 79 -5.89 -18.22 -14.15
CA GLU A 79 -5.03 -18.11 -15.32
C GLU A 79 -4.25 -16.78 -15.28
N VAL A 80 -3.08 -16.76 -15.94
CA VAL A 80 -2.19 -15.59 -15.94
C VAL A 80 -2.92 -14.33 -16.42
N ASP A 81 -3.69 -14.42 -17.49
CA ASP A 81 -4.42 -13.29 -18.05
C ASP A 81 -5.50 -12.76 -17.09
N GLU A 82 -6.20 -13.64 -16.39
CA GLU A 82 -7.21 -13.26 -15.40
C GLU A 82 -6.58 -12.54 -14.21
N GLU A 83 -5.40 -12.96 -13.77
CA GLU A 83 -4.67 -12.30 -12.70
C GLU A 83 -4.12 -10.94 -13.13
N PHE A 84 -3.64 -10.83 -14.38
CA PHE A 84 -3.22 -9.56 -14.96
C PHE A 84 -4.37 -8.55 -15.06
N GLU A 85 -5.55 -8.99 -15.48
CA GLU A 85 -6.73 -8.12 -15.49
C GLU A 85 -7.16 -7.71 -14.07
N ALA A 86 -7.07 -8.62 -13.10
CA ALA A 86 -7.42 -8.34 -11.72
C ALA A 86 -6.49 -7.29 -11.07
N ILE A 87 -5.18 -7.37 -11.32
CA ILE A 87 -4.20 -6.42 -10.74
C ILE A 87 -4.16 -5.08 -11.49
N ARG A 88 -4.68 -5.01 -12.72
CA ARG A 88 -4.59 -3.82 -13.60
C ARG A 88 -5.02 -2.50 -12.94
N PRO A 89 -6.12 -2.41 -12.17
CA PRO A 89 -6.49 -1.16 -11.51
C PRO A 89 -5.46 -0.71 -10.46
N HIS A 90 -4.88 -1.64 -9.70
CA HIS A 90 -3.83 -1.35 -8.72
C HIS A 90 -2.56 -0.84 -9.40
N LEU A 91 -2.11 -1.50 -10.47
CA LEU A 91 -0.95 -1.03 -11.26
C LEU A 91 -1.20 0.35 -11.87
N THR A 92 -2.42 0.61 -12.32
CA THR A 92 -2.83 1.90 -12.89
C THR A 92 -2.73 3.01 -11.84
N LEU A 93 -3.26 2.78 -10.63
CA LEU A 93 -3.17 3.72 -9.51
C LEU A 93 -1.71 4.02 -9.15
N LEU A 94 -0.88 2.98 -9.00
CA LEU A 94 0.55 3.11 -8.69
C LEU A 94 1.28 3.93 -9.75
N ARG A 95 1.07 3.60 -11.04
CA ARG A 95 1.67 4.31 -12.18
C ARG A 95 1.27 5.79 -12.19
N ASP A 96 -0.02 6.09 -12.03
CA ASP A 96 -0.53 7.47 -12.06
C ASP A 96 0.02 8.32 -10.90
N LEU A 97 0.36 7.67 -9.79
CA LEU A 97 1.01 8.29 -8.64
C LEU A 97 2.54 8.33 -8.74
N GLY A 98 3.12 7.73 -9.78
CA GLY A 98 4.55 7.75 -10.08
C GLY A 98 5.36 6.67 -9.37
N ALA A 99 4.69 5.71 -8.71
CA ALA A 99 5.34 4.53 -8.15
C ALA A 99 5.85 3.64 -9.29
N ARG A 100 7.07 3.11 -9.12
CA ARG A 100 7.72 2.23 -10.12
C ARG A 100 7.65 0.75 -9.78
N TYR A 101 7.24 0.44 -8.56
CA TYR A 101 7.30 -0.90 -8.00
C TYR A 101 5.93 -1.28 -7.44
N VAL A 102 5.59 -2.55 -7.62
CA VAL A 102 4.48 -3.23 -6.95
C VAL A 102 5.08 -4.33 -6.09
N VAL A 103 4.59 -4.50 -4.87
CA VAL A 103 4.95 -5.64 -4.04
C VAL A 103 3.86 -6.68 -4.23
N TYR A 104 4.16 -7.73 -4.98
CA TYR A 104 3.23 -8.80 -5.30
C TYR A 104 3.61 -10.05 -4.51
N ALA A 105 2.64 -10.68 -3.85
CA ALA A 105 2.81 -12.01 -3.30
C ALA A 105 1.58 -12.86 -3.60
N ASP A 106 1.79 -14.09 -4.05
CA ASP A 106 0.69 -15.05 -4.15
C ASP A 106 0.18 -15.42 -2.75
N THR A 107 -1.11 -15.21 -2.51
CA THR A 107 -1.79 -15.52 -1.25
C THR A 107 -2.90 -16.56 -1.43
N SER A 108 -2.96 -17.25 -2.58
CA SER A 108 -3.94 -18.31 -2.88
C SER A 108 -4.15 -19.28 -1.73
N ARG A 109 -3.05 -19.71 -1.09
CA ARG A 109 -3.07 -20.70 0.00
C ARG A 109 -3.20 -20.11 1.40
N GLY A 110 -3.74 -18.89 1.48
CA GLY A 110 -3.93 -18.15 2.73
C GLY A 110 -2.76 -17.24 3.07
N ARG A 111 -3.04 -16.29 3.97
CA ARG A 111 -2.03 -15.46 4.63
C ARG A 111 -1.65 -16.13 5.94
N ILE A 112 -0.38 -16.07 6.35
CA ILE A 112 0.06 -16.64 7.65
C ILE A 112 -0.69 -16.00 8.84
N ALA A 113 -1.34 -14.84 8.66
CA ALA A 113 -2.16 -14.17 9.66
C ALA A 113 -3.61 -14.67 9.78
N SER A 114 -4.14 -15.48 8.85
CA SER A 114 -5.58 -15.84 8.81
C SER A 114 -5.90 -17.22 9.40
N ASN A 115 -5.20 -17.66 10.45
CA ASN A 115 -5.64 -18.78 11.27
C ASN A 115 -6.37 -18.27 12.52
N SER A 116 -7.50 -17.58 12.32
CA SER A 116 -8.56 -17.44 13.31
C SER A 116 -9.81 -18.17 12.82
N SER A 117 -9.65 -19.44 12.46
CA SER A 117 -10.79 -20.35 12.40
C SER A 117 -11.20 -20.66 13.84
N SER A 118 -12.21 -19.91 14.31
CA SER A 118 -13.01 -20.25 15.48
C SER A 118 -13.52 -21.68 15.36
N THR A 119 -13.02 -22.56 16.23
CA THR A 119 -13.72 -23.79 16.66
C THR A 119 -14.56 -23.49 17.87
#